data_AF-A0A645B2B6-F1
#
_entry.id   AF-A0A645B2B6-F1
#
_cell.length_a   1.000
_cell.length_b   1.000
_cell.length_c   1.000
_cell.angle_alpha   90.00
_cell.angle_beta   90.00
_cell.angle_gamma   90.00
#
_symmetry.space_group_name_H-M   'P 1'
#
loop_
_entity.id
_entity.type
_entity.pdbx_description
1 polymer ?
#
loop_
_entity_poly.entity_id
_entity_poly.type
_entity_poly.pdbx_seq_one_letter_code
_entity_poly.pdbx_strand_id
1 'polypeptide(L)'
;MPAINGTDRLIDWWLAEVRHLFGPDWEDPDAPMIPSERFDAELGRCQRASDDVLRQGLKAQTAVFLPAWVGRMTPHVLRHYCASSLYGAGMDLKAIQEVLGHEWLSTTTRYIHVSSDHVEQAWMSANRRLETRFGGRV
;
A
#
# COMPACT_ATOMS: atom_id res chain seq x y z
N MET A 1 5.35 4.29 7.29
CA MET A 1 4.07 4.39 6.54
C MET A 1 2.93 4.35 7.53
N PRO A 2 1.92 5.24 7.42
CA PRO A 2 0.73 5.13 8.25
C PRO A 2 0.03 3.79 7.96
N ALA A 3 -0.50 3.15 9.00
CA ALA A 3 -1.27 1.92 8.89
C ALA A 3 -2.68 2.22 8.33
N ILE A 4 -2.76 2.39 7.01
CA ILE A 4 -4.01 2.73 6.35
C ILE A 4 -4.87 1.46 6.20
N ASN A 5 -6.20 1.62 6.26
CA ASN A 5 -7.19 0.55 6.05
C ASN A 5 -7.05 -0.68 6.99
N GLY A 6 -6.64 -0.47 8.25
CA GLY A 6 -6.54 -1.56 9.23
C GLY A 6 -5.30 -2.45 9.07
N THR A 7 -4.29 -1.99 8.33
CA THR A 7 -3.02 -2.71 8.16
C THR A 7 -2.29 -2.93 9.49
N ASP A 8 -2.47 -2.03 10.45
CA ASP A 8 -2.02 -2.18 11.85
C ASP A 8 -2.57 -3.45 12.47
N ARG A 9 -3.90 -3.63 12.42
CA ARG A 9 -4.55 -4.82 12.99
C ARG A 9 -4.09 -6.11 12.35
N LEU A 10 -3.85 -6.10 11.03
CA LEU A 10 -3.35 -7.28 10.33
C LEU A 10 -1.91 -7.62 10.73
N ILE A 11 -1.06 -6.61 10.87
CA ILE A 11 0.33 -6.79 11.32
C ILE A 11 0.36 -7.23 12.79
N ASP A 12 -0.46 -6.62 13.65
CA ASP A 12 -0.57 -7.00 15.06
C ASP A 12 -1.01 -8.45 15.20
N TRP A 13 -2.06 -8.86 14.47
CA TRP A 13 -2.49 -10.24 14.42
C TRP A 13 -1.38 -11.18 13.90
N TRP A 14 -0.71 -10.81 12.80
CA TRP A 14 0.37 -11.62 12.26
C TRP A 14 1.49 -11.84 13.27
N LEU A 15 1.94 -10.77 13.93
CA LEU A 15 3.03 -10.81 14.91
C LEU A 15 2.62 -11.56 16.17
N ALA A 16 1.39 -11.39 16.65
CA ALA A 16 0.90 -12.02 17.87
C ALA A 16 0.57 -13.51 17.68
N GLU A 17 -0.09 -13.87 16.58
CA GLU A 17 -0.73 -15.19 16.44
C GLU A 17 -0.07 -16.10 15.41
N VAL A 18 0.67 -15.57 14.42
CA VAL A 18 1.15 -16.39 13.30
C VAL A 18 2.67 -16.47 13.25
N ARG A 19 3.40 -15.37 13.51
CA ARG A 19 4.85 -15.31 13.30
C ARG A 19 5.61 -16.36 14.11
N HIS A 20 5.15 -16.67 15.32
CA HIS A 20 5.80 -17.67 16.19
C HIS A 20 5.70 -19.11 15.66
N LEU A 21 4.75 -19.40 14.75
CA LEU A 21 4.61 -20.71 14.13
C LEU A 21 5.79 -21.06 13.19
N PHE A 22 6.56 -20.06 12.77
CA PHE A 22 7.73 -20.21 11.90
C PHE A 22 9.06 -20.32 12.66
N GLY A 23 9.00 -20.32 13.99
CA GLY A 23 10.17 -20.48 14.84
C GLY A 23 10.24 -19.47 16.00
N PRO A 24 11.13 -19.74 16.97
CA PRO A 24 11.31 -18.90 18.15
C PRO A 24 12.17 -17.65 17.88
N ASP A 25 12.60 -17.42 16.63
CA ASP A 25 13.51 -16.35 16.21
C ASP A 25 12.86 -14.96 16.13
N TRP A 26 11.68 -14.77 16.73
CA TRP A 26 10.91 -13.52 16.64
C TRP A 26 11.54 -12.34 17.41
N GLU A 27 12.45 -12.61 18.36
CA GLU A 27 13.25 -11.60 19.05
C GLU A 27 14.52 -11.19 18.26
N ASP A 28 14.91 -11.96 17.24
CA ASP A 28 16.09 -11.67 16.42
C ASP A 28 15.74 -10.55 15.40
N PRO A 29 16.41 -9.38 15.46
CA PRO A 29 16.15 -8.28 14.52
C PRO A 29 16.50 -8.63 13.07
N ASP A 30 17.38 -9.61 12.84
CA ASP A 30 17.73 -10.10 11.51
C ASP A 30 16.76 -11.17 11.00
N ALA A 31 15.81 -11.62 11.84
CA ALA A 31 14.75 -12.54 11.46
C ALA A 31 13.84 -11.94 10.38
N PRO A 32 13.46 -12.73 9.35
CA PRO A 32 12.50 -12.23 8.39
C PRO A 32 11.15 -11.98 9.06
N MET A 33 10.57 -10.79 8.81
CA MET A 33 9.20 -10.46 9.22
C MET A 33 8.17 -11.39 8.55
N ILE A 34 8.45 -11.78 7.30
CA ILE A 34 7.67 -12.75 6.52
C ILE A 34 8.58 -13.94 6.19
N PRO A 35 8.68 -14.92 7.09
CA PRO A 35 9.37 -16.19 6.83
C PRO A 35 8.60 -17.05 5.82
N SER A 36 9.33 -17.92 5.15
CA SER A 36 8.83 -19.07 4.42
C SER A 36 8.94 -20.31 5.31
N GLU A 37 8.23 -21.38 4.95
CA GLU A 37 8.32 -22.67 5.66
C GLU A 37 9.68 -23.38 5.47
N ARG A 38 10.58 -22.83 4.62
CA ARG A 38 11.90 -23.40 4.38
C ARG A 38 12.82 -23.09 5.56
N PHE A 39 13.18 -24.13 6.31
CA PHE A 39 14.09 -24.02 7.44
C PHE A 39 15.54 -24.08 7.00
N ASP A 40 16.33 -23.11 7.46
CA ASP A 40 17.78 -23.07 7.29
C ASP A 40 18.45 -23.64 8.54
N ALA A 41 19.10 -24.79 8.40
CA ALA A 41 19.76 -25.47 9.51
C ALA A 41 21.03 -24.76 9.98
N GLU A 42 21.70 -23.99 9.11
CA GLU A 42 22.92 -23.25 9.47
C GLU A 42 22.57 -22.00 10.29
N LEU A 43 21.52 -21.29 9.88
CA LEU A 43 21.02 -20.11 10.59
C LEU A 43 20.06 -20.45 11.74
N GLY A 44 19.62 -21.71 11.85
CA GLY A 44 18.69 -22.18 12.87
C GLY A 44 17.29 -21.56 12.79
N ARG A 45 16.88 -21.09 11.60
CA ARG A 45 15.63 -20.32 11.42
C ARG A 45 15.01 -20.47 10.03
N CYS A 46 13.75 -20.10 9.90
CA CYS A 46 13.07 -20.04 8.61
C CYS A 46 13.61 -18.90 7.72
N GLN A 47 13.75 -19.18 6.43
CA GLN A 47 14.25 -18.22 5.45
C GLN A 47 13.16 -17.23 5.03
N ARG A 48 13.55 -16.06 4.48
CA ARG A 48 12.61 -15.06 3.96
C ARG A 48 11.75 -15.62 2.82
N ALA A 49 10.45 -15.30 2.84
CA ALA A 49 9.58 -15.58 1.71
C ALA A 49 10.05 -14.83 0.45
N SER A 50 10.24 -15.56 -0.63
CA SER A 50 10.64 -14.97 -1.92
C SER A 50 9.44 -14.32 -2.61
N ASP A 51 9.74 -13.41 -3.54
CA ASP A 51 8.77 -12.82 -4.46
C ASP A 51 7.87 -13.86 -5.14
N ASP A 52 8.44 -14.99 -5.54
CA ASP A 52 7.71 -16.04 -6.24
C ASP A 52 6.70 -16.72 -5.31
N VAL A 53 7.07 -17.01 -4.06
CA VAL A 53 6.15 -17.57 -3.05
C VAL A 53 4.96 -16.63 -2.83
N LEU A 54 5.20 -15.32 -2.72
CA LEU A 54 4.12 -14.34 -2.56
C LEU A 54 3.22 -14.26 -3.81
N ARG A 55 3.80 -14.32 -5.01
CA ARG A 55 3.03 -14.33 -6.28
C ARG A 55 2.20 -15.60 -6.42
N GLN A 56 2.76 -16.75 -6.08
CA GLN A 56 2.05 -18.03 -6.10
C GLN A 56 0.91 -18.05 -5.08
N GLY A 57 1.16 -17.58 -3.86
CA GLY A 57 0.14 -17.42 -2.82
C GLY A 57 -1.00 -16.50 -3.29
N LEU A 58 -0.68 -15.33 -3.84
CA LEU A 58 -1.69 -14.42 -4.40
C LEU A 58 -2.50 -15.08 -5.53
N LYS A 59 -1.85 -15.81 -6.43
CA LYS A 59 -2.52 -16.54 -7.50
C LYS A 59 -3.49 -17.59 -6.94
N ALA A 60 -3.06 -18.36 -5.94
CA ALA A 60 -3.88 -19.38 -5.30
C ALA A 60 -5.10 -18.76 -4.60
N GLN A 61 -4.91 -17.71 -3.80
CA GLN A 61 -6.01 -17.05 -3.11
C GLN A 61 -6.96 -16.32 -4.07
N THR A 62 -6.45 -15.78 -5.17
CA THR A 62 -7.29 -15.21 -6.24
C THR A 62 -8.21 -16.27 -6.83
N ALA A 63 -7.72 -17.49 -7.07
CA ALA A 63 -8.56 -18.56 -7.60
C ALA A 63 -9.72 -18.94 -6.67
N VAL A 64 -9.51 -18.83 -5.35
CA VAL A 64 -10.53 -19.15 -4.34
C VAL A 64 -11.53 -18.01 -4.18
N PHE A 65 -11.04 -16.78 -3.98
CA PHE A 65 -11.89 -15.66 -3.56
C PHE A 65 -12.32 -14.72 -4.69
N LEU A 66 -11.58 -14.70 -5.80
CA LEU A 66 -11.80 -13.80 -6.93
C LEU A 66 -11.66 -14.57 -8.27
N PRO A 67 -12.47 -15.62 -8.52
CA PRO A 67 -12.30 -16.50 -9.69
C PRO A 67 -12.34 -15.74 -11.03
N ALA A 68 -13.13 -14.67 -11.13
CA ALA A 68 -13.18 -13.81 -12.32
C ALA A 68 -11.88 -13.04 -12.61
N TRP A 69 -10.98 -12.94 -11.63
CA TRP A 69 -9.70 -12.22 -11.71
C TRP A 69 -8.49 -13.15 -11.86
N VAL A 70 -8.70 -14.46 -11.99
CA VAL A 70 -7.62 -15.44 -12.21
C VAL A 70 -6.80 -15.06 -13.45
N GLY A 71 -5.48 -15.04 -13.31
CA GLY A 71 -4.55 -14.64 -14.37
C GLY A 71 -4.45 -13.14 -14.61
N ARG A 72 -5.29 -12.32 -13.96
CA ARG A 72 -5.27 -10.84 -14.05
C ARG A 72 -4.79 -10.18 -12.76
N MET A 73 -5.05 -10.79 -11.62
CA MET A 73 -4.60 -10.29 -10.32
C MET A 73 -3.07 -10.40 -10.20
N THR A 74 -2.42 -9.27 -9.93
CA THR A 74 -0.96 -9.17 -9.72
C THR A 74 -0.66 -8.16 -8.62
N PRO A 75 0.55 -8.18 -8.01
CA PRO A 75 0.94 -7.17 -7.03
C PRO A 75 0.83 -5.72 -7.55
N HIS A 76 1.10 -5.52 -8.84
CA HIS A 76 0.96 -4.20 -9.48
C HIS A 76 -0.51 -3.74 -9.55
N VAL A 77 -1.44 -4.66 -9.87
CA VAL A 77 -2.88 -4.36 -9.88
C VAL A 77 -3.38 -4.00 -8.47
N LEU A 78 -2.95 -4.73 -7.44
CA LEU A 78 -3.27 -4.41 -6.04
C LEU A 78 -2.75 -3.02 -5.64
N ARG A 79 -1.50 -2.69 -6.00
CA ARG A 79 -0.92 -1.37 -5.74
C ARG A 79 -1.70 -0.26 -6.43
N HIS A 80 -2.07 -0.46 -7.70
CA HIS A 80 -2.86 0.53 -8.44
C HIS A 80 -4.26 0.71 -7.84
N TYR A 81 -4.92 -0.39 -7.46
CA TYR A 81 -6.21 -0.33 -6.78
C TYR A 81 -6.12 0.43 -5.45
N CYS A 82 -5.08 0.18 -4.65
CA CYS A 82 -4.82 0.93 -3.42
C CYS A 82 -4.67 2.43 -3.69
N ALA A 83 -3.82 2.82 -4.67
CA ALA A 83 -3.64 4.22 -5.04
C ALA A 83 -4.96 4.89 -5.46
N SER A 84 -5.70 4.26 -6.38
CA SER A 84 -6.99 4.75 -6.87
C SER A 84 -8.05 4.83 -5.76
N SER A 85 -8.05 3.87 -4.82
CA SER A 85 -8.96 3.88 -3.67
C SER A 85 -8.65 5.01 -2.70
N LEU A 86 -7.37 5.29 -2.43
CA LEU A 86 -6.97 6.41 -1.56
C LEU A 86 -7.29 7.75 -2.20
N TYR A 87 -7.06 7.88 -3.52
CA TYR A 87 -7.44 9.06 -4.27
C TYR A 87 -8.96 9.28 -4.26
N GLY A 88 -9.74 8.23 -4.51
CA GLY A 88 -11.21 8.27 -4.43
C GLY A 88 -11.74 8.63 -3.04
N ALA A 89 -10.99 8.30 -1.97
CA ALA A 89 -11.29 8.72 -0.60
C ALA A 89 -10.86 10.17 -0.29
N GLY A 90 -10.35 10.92 -1.29
CA GLY A 90 -9.98 12.33 -1.15
C GLY A 90 -8.55 12.58 -0.67
N MET A 91 -7.68 11.56 -0.65
CA MET A 91 -6.27 11.74 -0.32
C MET A 91 -5.54 12.47 -1.45
N ASP A 92 -4.74 13.47 -1.09
CA ASP A 92 -3.94 14.23 -2.05
C ASP A 92 -2.90 13.35 -2.76
N LEU A 93 -2.65 13.62 -4.05
CA LEU A 93 -1.74 12.82 -4.86
C LEU A 93 -0.31 12.82 -4.32
N LYS A 94 0.15 13.92 -3.73
CA LYS A 94 1.48 13.99 -3.12
C LYS A 94 1.55 13.11 -1.87
N ALA A 95 0.50 13.10 -1.06
CA ALA A 95 0.40 12.22 0.11
C ALA A 95 0.35 10.73 -0.31
N ILE A 96 -0.36 10.39 -1.39
CA ILE A 96 -0.39 9.02 -1.93
C ILE A 96 0.99 8.58 -2.41
N GLN A 97 1.73 9.47 -3.10
CA GLN A 97 3.10 9.19 -3.54
C GLN A 97 4.04 8.93 -2.37
N GLU A 98 3.96 9.74 -1.31
CA GLU A 98 4.76 9.54 -0.10
C GLU A 98 4.41 8.23 0.59
N VAL A 99 3.12 7.87 0.68
CA VAL A 99 2.64 6.61 1.29
C VAL A 99 3.08 5.36 0.51
N LEU A 100 3.08 5.43 -0.83
CA LEU A 100 3.43 4.28 -1.67
C LEU A 100 4.94 4.17 -1.97
N GLY A 101 5.74 5.18 -1.59
CA GLY A 101 7.18 5.23 -1.75
C GLY A 101 7.65 5.80 -3.10
N HIS A 102 8.75 6.56 -3.07
CA HIS A 102 9.38 7.32 -4.17
C HIS A 102 9.96 6.51 -5.35
N GLU A 103 9.32 5.44 -5.82
CA GLU A 103 9.74 4.70 -7.03
C GLU A 103 8.80 4.95 -8.22
N TRP A 104 8.41 6.21 -8.43
CA TRP A 104 7.68 6.60 -9.64
C TRP A 104 8.36 7.80 -10.31
N LEU A 105 9.62 7.61 -10.73
CA LEU A 105 10.26 8.47 -11.73
C LEU A 105 10.13 7.92 -13.15
N SER A 106 9.22 6.96 -13.41
CA SER A 106 9.02 6.45 -14.78
C SER A 106 7.58 6.15 -15.22
N THR A 107 6.53 6.36 -14.43
CA THR A 107 5.15 6.11 -14.94
C THR A 107 4.03 7.04 -14.40
N THR A 108 4.32 8.13 -13.68
CA THR A 108 3.30 8.92 -12.93
C THR A 108 2.29 9.67 -13.79
N THR A 109 2.46 9.67 -15.11
CA THR A 109 1.55 10.30 -16.07
C THR A 109 0.14 9.68 -16.08
N ARG A 110 -0.06 8.48 -15.52
CA ARG A 110 -1.37 7.80 -15.54
C ARG A 110 -2.33 8.19 -14.41
N TYR A 111 -1.91 8.99 -13.42
CA TYR A 111 -2.80 9.48 -12.37
C TYR A 111 -3.34 10.90 -12.65
N ILE A 112 -3.04 11.48 -13.82
CA ILE A 112 -3.48 12.82 -14.25
C ILE A 112 -4.90 12.78 -14.85
N HIS A 113 -5.76 11.85 -14.44
CA HIS A 113 -7.19 12.10 -14.52
C HIS A 113 -7.60 12.85 -13.27
N VAL A 114 -7.17 14.11 -13.24
CA VAL A 114 -7.69 15.11 -12.32
C VAL A 114 -9.18 15.19 -12.63
N SER A 115 -10.01 14.75 -11.69
CA SER A 115 -11.44 15.06 -11.73
C SER A 115 -11.57 16.57 -11.87
N SER A 116 -12.27 17.05 -12.90
CA SER A 116 -12.54 18.47 -13.16
C SER A 116 -12.96 19.21 -11.89
N ASP A 117 -13.69 18.52 -11.03
CA ASP A 117 -14.28 19.04 -9.81
C ASP A 117 -13.21 19.37 -8.76
N HIS A 118 -12.08 18.66 -8.72
CA HIS A 118 -11.01 18.93 -7.76
C HIS A 118 -10.23 20.20 -8.13
N VAL A 119 -9.98 20.43 -9.42
CA VAL A 119 -9.36 21.68 -9.91
C VAL A 119 -10.29 22.85 -9.70
N GLU A 120 -11.58 22.68 -9.95
CA GLU A 120 -12.57 23.72 -9.75
C GLU A 120 -12.69 24.09 -8.25
N GLN A 121 -12.70 23.11 -7.35
CA GLN A 121 -12.72 23.35 -5.90
C GLN A 121 -11.40 23.96 -5.38
N ALA A 122 -10.25 23.51 -5.89
CA ALA A 122 -8.95 24.09 -5.56
C ALA A 122 -8.83 25.54 -6.07
N TRP A 123 -9.34 25.81 -7.27
CA TRP A 123 -9.40 27.15 -7.84
C TRP A 123 -10.35 28.06 -7.04
N MET A 124 -11.57 27.60 -6.74
CA MET A 124 -12.54 28.36 -5.94
C MET A 124 -12.03 28.64 -4.52
N SER A 125 -11.32 27.69 -3.90
CA SER A 125 -10.74 27.89 -2.56
C SER A 125 -9.54 28.83 -2.58
N ALA A 126 -8.69 28.77 -3.61
CA ALA A 126 -7.60 29.73 -3.81
C ALA A 126 -8.14 31.15 -4.07
N ASN A 127 -9.20 31.28 -4.87
CA ASN A 127 -9.84 32.56 -5.16
C ASN A 127 -10.52 33.16 -3.93
N ARG A 128 -11.20 32.34 -3.11
CA ARG A 128 -11.77 32.79 -1.82
C ARG A 128 -10.71 33.33 -0.87
N ARG A 129 -9.52 32.72 -0.82
CA ARG A 129 -8.40 33.20 0.00
C ARG A 129 -7.85 34.54 -0.50
N LEU A 130 -7.83 34.75 -1.82
CA LEU A 130 -7.46 36.04 -2.42
C LEU A 130 -8.51 37.12 -2.11
N GLU A 131 -9.79 36.84 -2.29
CA GLU A 131 -10.88 37.76 -1.94
C GLU A 131 -10.87 38.12 -0.45
N THR A 132 -10.57 37.16 0.44
CA THR A 132 -10.44 37.44 1.88
C THR A 132 -9.23 38.33 2.19
N ARG A 133 -8.16 38.26 1.37
CA ARG A 133 -6.93 39.05 1.54
C ARG A 133 -7.02 40.45 0.91
N PHE A 134 -7.87 40.64 -0.10
CA PHE A 134 -8.07 41.93 -0.78
C PHE A 134 -9.36 42.66 -0.36
N GLY A 135 -10.38 41.97 0.17
CA GLY A 135 -11.61 42.56 0.69
C GLY A 135 -11.51 43.13 2.13
N GLY A 136 -10.31 43.07 2.74
CA GLY A 136 -10.03 43.59 4.08
C GLY A 136 -9.28 44.92 4.13
N ARG A 137 -9.03 45.58 2.99
CA ARG A 137 -8.48 46.95 2.95
C ARG A 137 -9.20 47.78 1.90
N VAL A 138 -10.13 48.60 2.41
CA VAL A 138 -10.75 49.82 1.85
C VAL A 138 -11.57 49.64 0.57
#